data_AF-A0A432HCK5-F1
#
_entry.id   AF-A0A432HCK5-F1
#
_cell.length_a   1.000
_cell.length_b   1.000
_cell.length_c   1.000
_cell.angle_alpha   90.00
_cell.angle_beta   90.00
_cell.angle_gamma   90.00
#
_symmetry.space_group_name_H-M   'P 1'
#
loop_
_entity.id
_entity.type
_entity.pdbx_description
1 polymer ?
#
loop_
_entity_poly.entity_id
_entity_poly.type
_entity_poly.pdbx_seq_one_letter_code
_entity_poly.pdbx_strand_id
1 'polypeptide(L)'
;MLQMSYRCRSVSLLLVVCFMALLQASGCRQVEKIEIEGDLPLRAWDRNLYESEGVLVYASSSSAAREIANIADRAANSFQNLADEEPRRLIYIAVAPGDTTSDEMLQAGIEGLSRVSGKSVPDIRESMIDEAQRNSGDGFDGDEVVFRALLGMIPGIVDAPLKRPPDVWKDAVIIPTSSRVSKGFDTVIEFIVEKEQIGFFERLLMAPVIAIAKGYFRKILDAIQEAVILGVHAQGREDWPQERIDKLFEESVRATGFDLLGKDLSRRRDERLQNDGARNPSTDSTEESGVE
;
A
#
# COMPACT_ATOMS: atom_id res chain seq x y z
N MET A 1 -37.75 -5.48 35.15
CA MET A 1 -36.56 -6.37 35.21
C MET A 1 -36.36 -7.13 33.88
N LEU A 2 -36.47 -6.46 32.72
CA LEU A 2 -36.50 -7.11 31.39
C LEU A 2 -35.68 -6.36 30.31
N GLN A 3 -34.80 -5.44 30.72
CA GLN A 3 -33.95 -4.67 29.79
C GLN A 3 -32.49 -5.16 29.71
N MET A 4 -32.05 -6.09 30.56
CA MET A 4 -30.66 -6.55 30.58
C MET A 4 -30.35 -7.68 29.58
N SER A 5 -31.36 -8.36 29.02
CA SER A 5 -31.17 -9.51 28.12
C SER A 5 -30.81 -9.14 26.67
N TYR A 6 -31.07 -7.91 26.22
CA TYR A 6 -30.88 -7.53 24.81
C TYR A 6 -29.45 -7.07 24.51
N ARG A 7 -28.76 -6.45 25.48
CA ARG A 7 -27.38 -5.96 25.28
C ARG A 7 -26.36 -7.09 25.11
N CYS A 8 -26.55 -8.22 25.78
CA CYS A 8 -25.62 -9.36 25.69
C CYS A 8 -25.73 -10.12 24.35
N ARG A 9 -26.92 -10.13 23.73
CA ARG A 9 -27.15 -10.74 22.40
C ARG A 9 -26.56 -9.90 21.27
N SER A 10 -26.65 -8.57 21.32
CA SER A 10 -26.06 -7.70 20.29
C SER A 10 -24.53 -7.74 20.27
N VAL A 11 -23.87 -7.81 21.43
CA VAL A 11 -22.39 -7.93 21.49
C VAL A 11 -21.93 -9.30 20.96
N SER A 12 -22.65 -10.37 21.27
CA SER A 12 -22.35 -11.71 20.74
C SER A 12 -22.57 -11.78 19.23
N LEU A 13 -23.62 -11.14 18.71
CA LEU A 13 -23.88 -11.06 17.27
C LEU A 13 -22.79 -10.25 16.55
N LEU A 14 -22.36 -9.13 17.13
CA LEU A 14 -21.29 -8.29 16.58
C LEU A 14 -19.94 -9.04 16.58
N LEU A 15 -19.62 -9.79 17.64
CA LEU A 15 -18.45 -10.64 17.70
C LEU A 15 -18.49 -11.78 16.67
N VAL A 16 -19.64 -12.42 16.48
CA VAL A 16 -19.81 -13.47 15.46
C VAL A 16 -19.72 -12.89 14.04
N VAL A 17 -20.28 -11.71 13.78
CA VAL A 17 -20.14 -11.02 12.49
C VAL A 17 -18.69 -10.59 12.26
N CYS A 18 -17.99 -10.07 13.27
CA CYS A 18 -16.57 -9.78 13.18
C CYS A 18 -15.74 -11.06 12.96
N PHE A 19 -16.09 -12.18 13.60
CA PHE A 19 -15.39 -13.46 13.45
C PHE A 19 -15.62 -14.08 12.08
N MET A 20 -16.86 -14.01 11.55
CA MET A 20 -17.19 -14.44 10.19
C MET A 20 -16.55 -13.53 9.13
N ALA A 21 -16.50 -12.21 9.37
CA ALA A 21 -15.79 -11.27 8.52
C ALA A 21 -14.27 -11.51 8.55
N LEU A 22 -13.71 -11.86 9.71
CA LEU A 22 -12.30 -12.27 9.84
C LEU A 22 -12.03 -13.58 9.11
N LEU A 23 -12.92 -14.58 9.20
CA LEU A 23 -12.83 -15.85 8.48
C LEU A 23 -12.96 -15.68 6.97
N GLN A 24 -13.82 -14.78 6.49
CA GLN A 24 -13.94 -14.46 5.07
C GLN A 24 -12.79 -13.59 4.55
N ALA A 25 -12.20 -12.74 5.40
CA ALA A 25 -11.00 -11.97 5.07
C ALA A 25 -9.73 -12.85 5.07
N SER A 26 -9.69 -13.90 5.87
CA SER A 26 -8.67 -14.94 5.83
C SER A 26 -9.09 -16.06 4.89
N GLY A 27 -9.10 -15.81 3.58
CA GLY A 27 -9.29 -16.86 2.58
C GLY A 27 -8.41 -18.07 2.92
N CYS A 28 -9.02 -19.27 2.97
CA CYS A 28 -8.36 -20.54 3.26
C CYS A 28 -7.43 -20.96 2.12
N ARG A 29 -6.44 -20.12 1.78
CA ARG A 29 -5.40 -20.44 0.81
C ARG A 29 -4.36 -21.34 1.48
N GLN A 30 -4.10 -22.50 0.88
CA GLN A 30 -3.09 -23.43 1.34
C GLN A 30 -1.70 -22.87 1.02
N VAL A 31 -0.83 -22.84 2.03
CA VAL A 31 0.54 -22.34 1.93
C VAL A 31 1.45 -23.41 2.51
N GLU A 32 2.35 -23.91 1.68
CA GLU A 32 3.27 -24.98 2.05
C GLU A 32 4.69 -24.44 2.00
N LYS A 33 5.46 -24.76 3.03
CA LYS A 33 6.90 -24.48 3.02
C LYS A 33 7.54 -25.55 2.14
N ILE A 34 8.36 -25.13 1.18
CA ILE A 34 9.11 -26.08 0.36
C ILE A 34 10.28 -26.60 1.20
N GLU A 35 10.37 -27.92 1.35
CA GLU A 35 11.41 -28.58 2.16
C GLU A 35 12.45 -29.33 1.32
N ILE A 36 12.16 -29.56 0.03
CA ILE A 36 13.04 -30.28 -0.89
C ILE A 36 13.60 -29.31 -1.90
N GLU A 37 14.92 -29.21 -1.95
CA GLU A 37 15.60 -28.31 -2.89
C GLU A 37 15.44 -28.84 -4.32
N GLY A 38 14.78 -28.04 -5.16
CA GLY A 38 14.69 -28.27 -6.60
C GLY A 38 15.58 -27.28 -7.37
N ASP A 39 15.02 -26.71 -8.43
CA ASP A 39 15.67 -25.66 -9.22
C ASP A 39 15.59 -24.27 -8.58
N LEU A 40 14.95 -24.13 -7.41
CA LEU A 40 14.97 -22.91 -6.61
C LEU A 40 15.64 -23.16 -5.27
N PRO A 41 16.43 -22.19 -4.76
CA PRO A 41 17.01 -22.32 -3.43
C PRO A 41 15.91 -22.29 -2.36
N LEU A 42 15.98 -23.18 -1.36
CA LEU A 42 15.02 -23.18 -0.25
C LEU A 42 15.07 -21.91 0.61
N ARG A 43 16.20 -21.20 0.55
CA ARG A 43 16.42 -19.92 1.21
C ARG A 43 17.09 -18.91 0.30
N ALA A 44 16.55 -17.70 0.28
CA ALA A 44 17.12 -16.54 -0.39
C ALA A 44 16.71 -15.28 0.38
N TRP A 45 17.59 -14.27 0.42
CA TRP A 45 17.37 -13.01 1.17
C TRP A 45 16.90 -13.25 2.62
N ASP A 46 17.53 -14.19 3.32
CA ASP A 46 17.19 -14.59 4.70
C ASP A 46 15.75 -15.08 4.92
N ARG A 47 15.08 -15.51 3.85
CA ARG A 47 13.69 -15.98 3.85
C ARG A 47 13.59 -17.42 3.39
N ASN A 48 12.56 -18.13 3.83
CA ASN A 48 12.28 -19.48 3.34
C ASN A 48 11.34 -19.41 2.13
N LEU A 49 11.48 -20.35 1.21
CA LEU A 49 10.59 -20.51 0.08
C LEU A 49 9.28 -21.21 0.49
N TYR A 50 8.18 -20.61 0.08
CA TYR A 50 6.82 -21.15 0.20
C TYR A 50 6.18 -21.25 -1.17
N GLU A 51 5.29 -22.21 -1.33
CA GLU A 51 4.39 -22.33 -2.47
C GLU A 51 2.95 -22.23 -1.99
N SER A 52 2.14 -21.54 -2.79
CA SER A 52 0.72 -21.40 -2.52
C SER A 52 -0.06 -21.36 -3.82
N GLU A 53 -0.69 -22.50 -4.15
CA GLU A 53 -1.51 -22.66 -5.37
C GLU A 53 -0.78 -22.19 -6.65
N GLY A 54 0.50 -22.55 -6.79
CA GLY A 54 1.35 -22.18 -7.93
C GLY A 54 2.12 -20.86 -7.79
N VAL A 55 1.82 -20.06 -6.76
CA VAL A 55 2.58 -18.83 -6.45
C VAL A 55 3.77 -19.14 -5.54
N LEU A 56 4.95 -18.69 -5.97
CA LEU A 56 6.22 -18.87 -5.25
C LEU A 56 6.54 -17.62 -4.42
N VAL A 57 6.70 -17.77 -3.11
CA VAL A 57 6.93 -16.67 -2.19
C VAL A 57 8.09 -16.95 -1.24
N TYR A 58 9.11 -16.09 -1.23
CA TYR A 58 10.09 -16.05 -0.15
C TYR A 58 9.56 -15.20 1.00
N ALA A 59 9.40 -15.79 2.18
CA ALA A 59 8.88 -15.09 3.35
C ALA A 59 9.55 -15.52 4.66
N SER A 60 9.46 -14.67 5.68
CA SER A 60 9.86 -15.01 7.05
C SER A 60 8.83 -15.90 7.76
N SER A 61 7.57 -15.90 7.32
CA SER A 61 6.49 -16.73 7.89
C SER A 61 5.48 -17.16 6.82
N SER A 62 4.74 -18.25 7.10
CA SER A 62 3.65 -18.72 6.24
C SER A 62 2.49 -17.73 6.13
N SER A 63 2.26 -16.91 7.17
CA SER A 63 1.24 -15.86 7.14
C SER A 63 1.59 -14.77 6.13
N ALA A 64 2.85 -14.33 6.12
CA ALA A 64 3.34 -13.35 5.15
C ALA A 64 3.32 -13.94 3.73
N ALA A 65 3.71 -15.21 3.56
CA ALA A 65 3.60 -15.90 2.28
C ALA A 65 2.15 -15.96 1.78
N ARG A 66 1.18 -16.27 2.65
CA ARG A 66 -0.26 -16.29 2.31
C ARG A 66 -0.75 -14.93 1.82
N GLU A 67 -0.42 -13.89 2.56
CA GLU A 67 -0.83 -12.53 2.25
C GLU A 67 -0.35 -12.13 0.85
N ILE A 68 0.95 -12.32 0.59
CA ILE A 68 1.53 -11.95 -0.69
C ILE A 68 1.02 -12.84 -1.83
N ALA A 69 0.78 -14.13 -1.57
CA ALA A 69 0.18 -15.01 -2.57
C ALA A 69 -1.23 -14.54 -2.97
N ASN A 70 -2.05 -14.09 -2.01
CA ASN A 70 -3.37 -13.52 -2.32
C ASN A 70 -3.29 -12.22 -3.13
N ILE A 71 -2.27 -11.39 -2.90
CA ILE A 71 -2.04 -10.16 -3.66
C ILE A 71 -1.58 -10.50 -5.08
N ALA A 72 -0.63 -11.43 -5.20
CA ALA A 72 -0.11 -11.93 -6.46
C ALA A 72 -1.21 -12.50 -7.36
N ASP A 73 -2.07 -13.37 -6.83
CA ASP A 73 -3.19 -13.95 -7.58
C ASP A 73 -4.18 -12.90 -8.06
N ARG A 74 -4.50 -11.93 -7.20
CA ARG A 74 -5.39 -10.83 -7.58
C ARG A 74 -4.79 -10.03 -8.74
N ALA A 75 -3.53 -9.66 -8.64
CA ALA A 75 -2.82 -8.92 -9.67
C ALA A 75 -2.67 -9.74 -10.97
N ALA A 76 -2.43 -11.05 -10.88
CA ALA A 76 -2.37 -11.94 -12.03
C ALA A 76 -3.73 -12.03 -12.75
N ASN A 77 -4.83 -12.14 -12.00
CA ASN A 77 -6.18 -12.09 -12.55
C ASN A 77 -6.50 -10.72 -13.18
N SER A 78 -6.12 -9.61 -12.53
CA SER A 78 -6.27 -8.27 -13.08
C SER A 78 -5.47 -8.11 -14.38
N PHE A 79 -4.24 -8.60 -14.42
CA PHE A 79 -3.42 -8.62 -15.63
C PHE A 79 -4.13 -9.40 -16.74
N GLN A 80 -4.58 -10.63 -16.49
CA GLN A 80 -5.27 -11.44 -17.47
C GLN A 80 -6.52 -10.74 -18.03
N ASN A 81 -7.32 -10.11 -17.15
CA ASN A 81 -8.54 -9.41 -17.56
C ASN A 81 -8.28 -8.14 -18.39
N LEU A 82 -7.23 -7.38 -18.07
CA LEU A 82 -6.91 -6.11 -18.76
C LEU A 82 -6.07 -6.33 -20.02
N ALA A 83 -5.17 -7.30 -19.98
CA ALA A 83 -4.22 -7.57 -21.06
C ALA A 83 -4.70 -8.61 -22.07
N ASP A 84 -5.65 -9.46 -21.69
CA ASP A 84 -6.07 -10.68 -22.40
C ASP A 84 -4.90 -11.63 -22.70
N GLU A 85 -3.97 -11.73 -21.74
CA GLU A 85 -2.73 -12.51 -21.83
C GLU A 85 -2.52 -13.36 -20.56
N GLU A 86 -1.92 -14.54 -20.71
CA GLU A 86 -1.60 -15.37 -19.55
C GLU A 86 -0.49 -14.72 -18.69
N PRO A 87 -0.68 -14.59 -17.37
CA PRO A 87 0.32 -14.02 -16.48
C PRO A 87 1.56 -14.95 -16.40
N ARG A 88 2.73 -14.34 -16.33
CA ARG A 88 4.00 -15.09 -16.17
C ARG A 88 4.14 -15.62 -14.75
N ARG A 89 4.87 -16.73 -14.61
CA ARG A 89 5.25 -17.23 -13.29
C ARG A 89 6.35 -16.34 -12.70
N LEU A 90 6.03 -15.65 -11.61
CA LEU A 90 6.95 -14.75 -10.89
C LEU A 90 7.33 -15.32 -9.53
N ILE A 91 8.45 -14.85 -8.99
CA ILE A 91 8.82 -15.03 -7.59
C ILE A 91 8.45 -13.77 -6.83
N TYR A 92 7.82 -13.93 -5.68
CA TYR A 92 7.49 -12.83 -4.79
C TYR A 92 8.34 -12.90 -3.51
N ILE A 93 8.69 -11.75 -2.96
CA ILE A 93 9.45 -11.62 -1.72
C ILE A 93 8.60 -10.83 -0.75
N ALA A 94 8.12 -11.50 0.30
CA ALA A 94 7.34 -10.87 1.35
C ALA A 94 8.26 -10.16 2.35
N VAL A 95 7.97 -8.88 2.61
CA VAL A 95 8.69 -8.09 3.62
C VAL A 95 7.78 -7.80 4.81
N ALA A 96 8.07 -8.44 5.94
CA ALA A 96 7.33 -8.31 7.19
C ALA A 96 7.97 -7.27 8.14
N PRO A 97 7.25 -6.77 9.16
CA PRO A 97 7.83 -5.95 10.21
C PRO A 97 8.98 -6.66 10.91
N GLY A 98 10.13 -6.01 11.02
CA GLY A 98 11.29 -6.57 11.72
C GLY A 98 12.11 -7.56 10.90
N ASP A 99 11.72 -7.84 9.65
CA ASP A 99 12.65 -8.48 8.70
C ASP A 99 13.92 -7.62 8.62
N THR A 100 15.07 -8.27 8.75
CA THR A 100 16.38 -7.68 8.46
C THR A 100 16.56 -7.58 6.95
N THR A 101 15.71 -6.79 6.32
CA THR A 101 15.90 -6.44 4.91
C THR A 101 17.06 -5.45 4.86
N SER A 102 18.14 -5.79 4.14
CA SER A 102 19.23 -4.85 3.95
C SER A 102 18.70 -3.59 3.23
N ASP A 103 19.17 -2.41 3.63
CA ASP A 103 18.83 -1.16 2.94
C ASP A 103 19.18 -1.25 1.45
N GLU A 104 20.22 -2.02 1.11
CA GLU A 104 20.62 -2.38 -0.24
C GLU A 104 19.53 -3.12 -1.02
N MET A 105 18.76 -4.03 -0.41
CA MET A 105 17.69 -4.76 -1.09
C MET A 105 16.48 -3.86 -1.38
N LEU A 106 16.15 -2.96 -0.45
CA LEU A 106 15.08 -1.98 -0.66
C LEU A 106 15.48 -0.97 -1.74
N GLN A 107 16.72 -0.49 -1.69
CA GLN A 107 17.26 0.42 -2.70
C GLN A 107 17.32 -0.26 -4.07
N ALA A 108 17.91 -1.45 -4.18
CA ALA A 108 17.95 -2.23 -5.42
C ALA A 108 16.54 -2.53 -5.95
N GLY A 109 15.58 -2.76 -5.04
CA GLY A 109 14.17 -2.93 -5.38
C GLY A 109 13.57 -1.69 -6.06
N ILE A 110 13.82 -0.51 -5.52
CA ILE A 110 13.33 0.76 -6.09
C ILE A 110 14.06 1.07 -7.40
N GLU A 111 15.37 0.86 -7.45
CA GLU A 111 16.15 1.02 -8.68
C GLU A 111 15.65 0.07 -9.77
N GLY A 112 15.21 -1.14 -9.42
CA GLY A 112 14.62 -2.08 -10.35
C GLY A 112 13.26 -1.68 -10.93
N LEU A 113 12.53 -0.76 -10.31
CA LEU A 113 11.29 -0.20 -10.89
C LEU A 113 11.56 0.51 -12.23
N SER A 114 12.78 1.01 -12.45
CA SER A 114 13.22 1.57 -13.74
C SER A 114 13.07 0.58 -14.91
N ARG A 115 13.27 -0.72 -14.66
CA ARG A 115 13.21 -1.75 -15.70
C ARG A 115 11.80 -1.94 -16.26
N VAL A 116 10.79 -1.59 -15.47
CA VAL A 116 9.38 -1.70 -15.83
C VAL A 116 8.82 -0.37 -16.34
N SER A 117 9.22 0.75 -15.74
CA SER A 117 8.77 2.08 -16.17
C SER A 117 9.45 2.60 -17.44
N GLY A 118 10.57 1.98 -17.85
CA GLY A 118 11.38 2.43 -18.98
C GLY A 118 12.13 3.75 -18.72
N LYS A 119 11.99 4.34 -17.53
CA LYS A 119 12.64 5.60 -17.12
C LYS A 119 13.92 5.31 -16.35
N SER A 120 14.91 6.19 -16.45
CA SER A 120 16.18 5.99 -15.75
C SER A 120 16.00 6.17 -14.23
N VAL A 121 16.81 5.45 -13.44
CA VAL A 121 16.80 5.53 -11.96
C VAL A 121 16.98 6.98 -11.44
N PRO A 122 17.89 7.81 -12.00
CA PRO A 122 17.99 9.21 -11.65
C PRO A 122 16.67 9.98 -11.84
N ASP A 123 15.97 9.77 -12.96
CA ASP A 123 14.72 10.48 -13.25
C ASP A 123 13.60 10.12 -12.27
N ILE A 124 13.54 8.86 -11.82
CA ILE A 124 12.57 8.42 -10.81
C ILE A 124 12.89 9.05 -9.46
N ARG A 125 14.18 9.05 -9.08
CA ARG A 125 14.63 9.60 -7.80
C ARG A 125 14.46 11.11 -7.74
N GLU A 126 14.86 11.81 -8.80
CA GLU A 126 14.73 13.25 -8.97
C GLU A 126 13.26 13.65 -9.03
N SER A 127 12.42 12.93 -9.78
CA SER A 127 10.97 13.18 -9.78
C SER A 127 10.32 12.94 -8.42
N MET A 128 10.74 11.92 -7.66
CA MET A 128 10.23 11.68 -6.30
C MET A 128 10.69 12.76 -5.33
N ILE A 129 11.95 13.22 -5.43
CA ILE A 129 12.50 14.28 -4.60
C ILE A 129 11.85 15.63 -4.95
N ASP A 130 11.73 15.96 -6.23
CA ASP A 130 11.11 17.20 -6.71
C ASP A 130 9.63 17.27 -6.33
N GLU A 131 8.89 16.16 -6.49
CA GLU A 131 7.47 16.11 -6.13
C GLU A 131 7.29 16.15 -4.60
N ALA A 132 8.19 15.52 -3.85
CA ALA A 132 8.23 15.63 -2.39
C ALA A 132 8.53 17.07 -1.98
N GLN A 133 9.56 17.72 -2.54
CA GLN A 133 9.95 19.10 -2.23
C GLN A 133 8.88 20.13 -2.62
N ARG A 134 8.17 19.92 -3.74
CA ARG A 134 7.06 20.79 -4.16
C ARG A 134 5.83 20.68 -3.26
N ASN A 135 5.61 19.52 -2.63
CA ASN A 135 4.40 19.23 -1.86
C ASN A 135 4.64 19.12 -0.34
N SER A 136 5.89 19.09 0.11
CA SER A 136 6.26 19.11 1.53
C SER A 136 6.40 20.55 2.00
N GLY A 137 5.56 20.96 2.95
CA GLY A 137 5.91 22.10 3.80
C GLY A 137 7.20 21.80 4.57
N ASP A 138 7.93 22.86 4.96
CA ASP A 138 9.16 22.78 5.78
C ASP A 138 8.99 21.79 6.94
N GLY A 139 9.55 20.58 6.82
CA GLY A 139 9.21 19.53 7.80
C GLY A 139 9.81 18.14 7.61
N PHE A 140 10.16 17.73 6.39
CA PHE A 140 10.69 16.38 6.11
C PHE A 140 12.21 16.29 6.00
N ASP A 141 12.93 17.41 6.20
CA ASP A 141 14.37 17.45 6.00
C ASP A 141 15.14 16.49 6.92
N GLY A 142 15.70 15.45 6.29
CA GLY A 142 16.95 14.83 6.72
C GLY A 142 16.87 13.66 7.71
N ASP A 143 15.68 13.23 8.15
CA ASP A 143 15.63 12.09 9.07
C ASP A 143 15.63 10.74 8.34
N GLU A 144 16.77 10.05 8.45
CA GLU A 144 17.02 8.76 7.85
C GLU A 144 15.99 7.70 8.29
N VAL A 145 15.41 7.82 9.48
CA VAL A 145 14.39 6.89 9.99
C VAL A 145 13.08 7.03 9.23
N VAL A 146 12.64 8.26 8.96
CA VAL A 146 11.43 8.55 8.18
C VAL A 146 11.60 8.09 6.75
N PHE A 147 12.75 8.40 6.16
CA PHE A 147 13.06 7.98 4.80
C PHE A 147 13.09 6.44 4.68
N ARG A 148 13.77 5.74 5.60
CA ARG A 148 13.76 4.27 5.66
C ARG A 148 12.36 3.69 5.85
N ALA A 149 11.53 4.34 6.67
CA ALA A 149 10.14 3.93 6.86
C ALA A 149 9.35 4.06 5.55
N LEU A 150 9.47 5.18 4.83
CA LEU A 150 8.81 5.41 3.54
C LEU A 150 9.26 4.40 2.49
N LEU A 151 10.57 4.20 2.30
CA LEU A 151 11.09 3.21 1.34
C LEU A 151 10.62 1.79 1.66
N GLY A 152 10.56 1.45 2.96
CA GLY A 152 10.11 0.14 3.41
C GLY A 152 8.63 -0.17 3.17
N MET A 153 7.84 0.80 2.67
CA MET A 153 6.43 0.64 2.32
C MET A 153 6.18 0.51 0.81
N ILE A 154 7.19 0.81 -0.02
CA ILE A 154 7.08 0.81 -1.47
C ILE A 154 7.47 -0.59 -2.00
N PRO A 155 6.69 -1.18 -2.93
CA PRO A 155 7.10 -2.41 -3.61
C PRO A 155 8.35 -2.18 -4.48
N GLY A 156 9.10 -3.25 -4.74
CA GLY A 156 10.34 -3.17 -5.51
C GLY A 156 10.54 -4.37 -6.44
N ILE A 157 11.56 -4.31 -7.29
CA ILE A 157 11.92 -5.36 -8.23
C ILE A 157 13.41 -5.66 -8.12
N VAL A 158 13.75 -6.91 -7.87
CA VAL A 158 15.15 -7.40 -7.82
C VAL A 158 15.34 -8.56 -8.77
N ASP A 159 16.58 -8.94 -9.04
CA ASP A 159 16.85 -10.14 -9.83
C ASP A 159 16.39 -11.39 -9.06
N ALA A 160 15.70 -12.29 -9.76
CA ALA A 160 15.40 -13.62 -9.24
C ALA A 160 16.69 -14.42 -9.02
N PRO A 161 16.67 -15.47 -8.17
CA PRO A 161 17.84 -16.31 -7.98
C PRO A 161 18.32 -16.89 -9.33
N LEU A 162 19.64 -17.01 -9.49
CA LEU A 162 20.25 -17.53 -10.72
C LEU A 162 19.79 -18.96 -11.03
N LYS A 163 19.67 -19.78 -9.97
CA LYS A 163 19.07 -21.11 -10.04
C LYS A 163 17.55 -20.92 -9.99
N ARG A 164 16.88 -21.11 -11.13
CA ARG A 164 15.42 -21.08 -11.27
C ARG A 164 14.94 -21.94 -12.46
N PRO A 165 13.71 -22.47 -12.41
CA PRO A 165 13.06 -23.09 -13.56
C PRO A 165 12.98 -22.13 -14.77
N PRO A 166 13.00 -22.66 -16.01
CA PRO A 166 12.99 -21.84 -17.22
C PRO A 166 11.67 -21.08 -17.45
N ASP A 167 10.57 -21.56 -16.86
CA ASP A 167 9.24 -20.91 -16.89
C ASP A 167 9.12 -19.75 -15.90
N VAL A 168 10.06 -19.61 -14.95
CA VAL A 168 10.06 -18.54 -13.96
C VAL A 168 10.80 -17.32 -14.50
N TRP A 169 10.15 -16.17 -14.41
CA TRP A 169 10.70 -14.91 -14.90
C TRP A 169 12.00 -14.51 -14.17
N LYS A 170 12.81 -13.70 -14.85
CA LYS A 170 14.14 -13.27 -14.37
C LYS A 170 14.09 -12.27 -13.22
N ASP A 171 12.98 -11.56 -13.06
CA ASP A 171 12.78 -10.58 -11.99
C ASP A 171 11.90 -11.18 -10.87
N ALA A 172 12.21 -10.82 -9.63
CA ALA A 172 11.42 -11.11 -8.45
C ALA A 172 10.82 -9.82 -7.87
N VAL A 173 9.60 -9.90 -7.37
CA VAL A 173 8.85 -8.72 -6.89
C VAL A 173 8.85 -8.68 -5.37
N ILE A 174 9.39 -7.61 -4.82
CA ILE A 174 9.36 -7.30 -3.38
C ILE A 174 8.03 -6.66 -3.05
N ILE A 175 7.25 -7.29 -2.17
CA ILE A 175 5.97 -6.77 -1.71
C ILE A 175 6.00 -6.63 -0.18
N PRO A 176 5.87 -5.41 0.37
CA PRO A 176 5.72 -5.21 1.80
C PRO A 176 4.33 -5.68 2.25
N THR A 177 4.31 -6.44 3.34
CA THR A 177 3.05 -6.86 3.98
C THR A 177 2.28 -5.66 4.52
N SER A 178 0.96 -5.80 4.67
CA SER A 178 0.08 -4.79 5.26
C SER A 178 0.54 -4.35 6.65
N SER A 179 1.09 -5.29 7.43
CA SER A 179 1.65 -5.00 8.75
C SER A 179 2.93 -4.17 8.67
N ARG A 180 3.79 -4.40 7.66
CA ARG A 180 4.98 -3.59 7.37
C ARG A 180 4.59 -2.17 6.98
N VAL A 181 3.59 -2.03 6.10
CA VAL A 181 3.04 -0.73 5.69
C VAL A 181 2.48 0.04 6.89
N SER A 182 1.66 -0.61 7.72
CA SER A 182 1.11 0.06 8.91
C SER A 182 2.21 0.54 9.86
N LYS A 183 3.23 -0.29 10.10
CA LYS A 183 4.36 0.08 10.97
C LYS A 183 5.19 1.23 10.40
N GLY A 184 5.42 1.24 9.08
CA GLY A 184 6.10 2.36 8.42
C GLY A 184 5.34 3.66 8.60
N PHE A 185 4.02 3.65 8.38
CA PHE A 185 3.18 4.83 8.61
C PHE A 185 3.19 5.28 10.08
N ASP A 186 3.10 4.34 11.02
CA ASP A 186 3.22 4.64 12.45
C ASP A 186 4.54 5.34 12.78
N THR A 187 5.65 4.88 12.19
CA THR A 187 6.98 5.50 12.37
C THR A 187 6.98 6.95 11.86
N VAL A 188 6.37 7.21 10.70
CA VAL A 188 6.28 8.57 10.13
C VAL A 188 5.44 9.49 11.03
N ILE A 189 4.31 9.00 11.55
CA ILE A 189 3.44 9.78 12.44
C ILE A 189 4.09 10.03 13.79
N GLU A 190 4.76 9.03 14.37
CA GLU A 190 5.49 9.17 15.63
C GLU A 190 6.59 10.23 15.49
N PHE A 191 7.35 10.21 14.39
CA PHE A 191 8.32 11.26 14.09
C PHE A 191 7.68 12.65 14.04
N ILE A 192 6.55 12.83 13.35
CA ILE A 192 5.86 14.13 13.28
C ILE A 192 5.38 14.57 14.66
N VAL A 193 4.79 13.66 15.44
CA VAL A 193 4.31 13.94 16.80
C VAL A 193 5.44 14.37 17.72
N GLU A 194 6.60 13.71 17.64
CA GLU A 194 7.78 14.05 18.42
C GLU A 194 8.39 15.37 17.99
N LYS A 195 8.52 15.60 16.68
CA LYS A 195 9.10 16.82 16.11
C LYS A 195 8.27 18.06 16.43
N GLU A 196 6.96 17.98 16.27
CA GLU A 196 6.01 19.07 16.55
C GLU A 196 5.67 19.19 18.05
N GLN A 197 6.29 18.36 18.92
CA GLN A 197 6.07 18.32 20.37
C GLN A 197 4.58 18.24 20.76
N ILE A 198 3.81 17.48 20.01
CA ILE A 198 2.36 17.46 20.11
C ILE A 198 1.94 16.85 21.45
N GLY A 199 1.09 17.56 22.18
CA GLY A 199 0.63 17.14 23.51
C GLY A 199 -0.29 15.91 23.47
N PHE A 200 -0.46 15.25 24.62
CA PHE A 200 -1.31 14.05 24.73
C PHE A 200 -2.74 14.26 24.22
N PHE A 201 -3.38 15.38 24.59
CA PHE A 201 -4.75 15.67 24.17
C PHE A 201 -4.87 15.96 22.67
N GLU A 202 -3.89 16.62 22.09
CA GLU A 202 -3.83 16.86 20.64
C GLU A 202 -3.61 15.54 19.89
N ARG A 203 -2.74 14.66 20.39
CA ARG A 203 -2.57 13.29 19.87
C ARG A 203 -3.87 12.49 19.90
N LEU A 204 -4.65 12.62 20.97
CA LEU A 204 -5.96 11.97 21.09
C LEU A 204 -6.96 12.51 20.06
N LEU A 205 -6.98 13.83 19.84
CA LEU A 205 -7.83 14.48 18.84
C LEU A 205 -7.44 14.14 17.40
N MET A 206 -6.14 13.90 17.16
CA MET A 206 -5.65 13.47 15.85
C MET A 206 -5.86 11.97 15.57
N ALA A 207 -6.11 11.13 16.57
CA ALA A 207 -6.23 9.68 16.38
C ALA A 207 -7.25 9.27 15.29
N PRO A 208 -8.45 9.88 15.19
CA PRO A 208 -9.38 9.61 14.10
C PRO A 208 -8.83 10.05 12.73
N VAL A 209 -8.14 11.20 12.67
CA VAL A 209 -7.53 11.72 11.45
C VAL A 209 -6.40 10.79 10.97
N ILE A 210 -5.55 10.35 11.89
CA ILE A 210 -4.48 9.38 11.63
C ILE A 210 -5.06 8.05 11.12
N ALA A 211 -6.14 7.56 11.72
CA ALA A 211 -6.80 6.33 11.28
C ALA A 211 -7.36 6.45 9.84
N ILE A 212 -7.97 7.59 9.52
CA ILE A 212 -8.44 7.90 8.16
C ILE A 212 -7.25 7.96 7.18
N ALA A 213 -6.18 8.67 7.53
CA ALA A 213 -4.98 8.80 6.70
C ALA A 213 -4.32 7.43 6.44
N LYS A 214 -4.19 6.57 7.47
CA LYS A 214 -3.72 5.18 7.32
C LYS A 214 -4.57 4.40 6.31
N GLY A 215 -5.90 4.54 6.39
CA GLY A 215 -6.82 3.86 5.48
C GLY A 215 -6.60 4.29 4.02
N TYR A 216 -6.38 5.58 3.79
CA TYR A 216 -6.08 6.11 2.45
C TYR A 216 -4.71 5.66 1.95
N PHE A 217 -3.68 5.79 2.78
CA PHE A 217 -2.31 5.43 2.43
C PHE A 217 -2.20 3.95 2.08
N ARG A 218 -2.91 3.07 2.81
CA ARG A 218 -2.97 1.65 2.50
C ARG A 218 -3.58 1.39 1.12
N LYS A 219 -4.71 2.02 0.78
CA LYS A 219 -5.34 1.87 -0.55
C LYS A 219 -4.41 2.32 -1.67
N ILE A 220 -3.69 3.41 -1.45
CA ILE A 220 -2.72 3.94 -2.40
C ILE A 220 -1.60 2.92 -2.64
N LEU A 221 -1.02 2.38 -1.56
CA LEU A 221 0.05 1.40 -1.68
C LEU A 221 -0.42 0.07 -2.25
N ASP A 222 -1.62 -0.39 -1.92
CA ASP A 222 -2.20 -1.60 -2.51
C ASP A 222 -2.32 -1.43 -4.04
N ALA A 223 -2.73 -0.24 -4.51
CA ALA A 223 -2.79 0.07 -5.94
C ALA A 223 -1.41 0.11 -6.60
N ILE A 224 -0.42 0.70 -5.93
CA ILE A 224 0.96 0.73 -6.42
C ILE A 224 1.55 -0.69 -6.47
N GLN A 225 1.28 -1.54 -5.47
CA GLN A 225 1.69 -2.94 -5.46
C GLN A 225 1.12 -3.70 -6.64
N GLU A 226 -0.19 -3.59 -6.88
CA GLU A 226 -0.85 -4.23 -8.01
C GLU A 226 -0.26 -3.74 -9.33
N ALA A 227 -0.12 -2.42 -9.52
CA ALA A 227 0.49 -1.81 -10.69
C ALA A 227 1.90 -2.38 -10.95
N VAL A 228 2.78 -2.42 -9.94
CA VAL A 228 4.14 -2.95 -10.10
C VAL A 228 4.14 -4.42 -10.55
N ILE A 229 3.25 -5.25 -9.98
CA ILE A 229 3.13 -6.67 -10.39
C ILE A 229 2.66 -6.78 -11.84
N LEU A 230 1.64 -6.01 -12.24
CA LEU A 230 1.15 -5.95 -13.63
C LEU A 230 2.28 -5.55 -14.59
N GLY A 231 3.05 -4.55 -14.21
CA GLY A 231 4.20 -4.07 -14.98
C GLY A 231 5.24 -5.16 -15.23
N VAL A 232 5.56 -5.97 -14.23
CA VAL A 232 6.50 -7.10 -14.38
C VAL A 232 5.92 -8.18 -15.30
N HIS A 233 4.62 -8.44 -15.27
CA HIS A 233 3.97 -9.36 -16.23
C HIS A 233 3.98 -8.84 -17.68
N ALA A 234 3.92 -7.51 -17.86
CA ALA A 234 3.94 -6.84 -19.16
C ALA A 234 5.36 -6.69 -19.75
N GLN A 235 6.37 -6.58 -18.89
CA GLN A 235 7.74 -6.25 -19.28
C GLN A 235 8.34 -7.27 -20.27
N GLY A 236 8.89 -6.78 -21.39
CA GLY A 236 9.57 -7.64 -22.37
C GLY A 236 8.63 -8.69 -23.00
N ARG A 237 7.33 -8.38 -23.10
CA ARG A 237 6.42 -9.08 -24.01
C ARG A 237 6.76 -8.67 -25.45
N GLU A 238 6.79 -9.66 -26.33
CA GLU A 238 6.97 -9.42 -27.76
C GLU A 238 5.79 -8.58 -28.28
N ASP A 239 6.05 -7.61 -29.15
CA ASP A 239 5.06 -6.70 -29.75
C ASP A 239 4.29 -5.78 -28.78
N TRP A 240 4.77 -5.61 -27.55
CA TRP A 240 4.19 -4.65 -26.60
C TRP A 240 4.98 -3.33 -26.60
N PRO A 241 4.44 -2.25 -27.20
CA PRO A 241 5.06 -0.93 -27.11
C PRO A 241 4.88 -0.35 -25.71
N GLN A 242 5.77 0.56 -25.30
CA GLN A 242 5.74 1.16 -23.95
C GLN A 242 4.41 1.88 -23.68
N GLU A 243 3.78 2.47 -24.70
CA GLU A 243 2.47 3.12 -24.58
C GLU A 243 1.36 2.16 -24.15
N ARG A 244 1.43 0.88 -24.53
CA ARG A 244 0.48 -0.14 -24.09
C ARG A 244 0.69 -0.47 -22.61
N ILE A 245 1.95 -0.54 -22.19
CA ILE A 245 2.33 -0.78 -20.78
C ILE A 245 1.86 0.40 -19.92
N ASP A 246 2.11 1.63 -20.36
CA ASP A 246 1.69 2.84 -19.66
C ASP A 246 0.16 2.95 -19.54
N LYS A 247 -0.57 2.54 -20.59
CA LYS A 247 -2.04 2.47 -20.54
C LYS A 247 -2.55 1.42 -19.56
N LEU A 248 -1.91 0.25 -19.50
CA LEU A 248 -2.23 -0.78 -18.50
C LEU A 248 -2.02 -0.26 -17.07
N PHE A 249 -0.93 0.50 -16.85
CA PHE A 249 -0.68 1.18 -15.59
C PHE A 249 -1.79 2.17 -15.24
N GLU A 250 -2.13 3.07 -16.17
CA GLU A 250 -3.19 4.06 -15.98
C GLU A 250 -4.54 3.40 -15.63
N GLU A 251 -4.91 2.35 -16.37
CA GLU A 251 -6.16 1.60 -16.14
C GLU A 251 -6.16 0.89 -14.78
N SER A 252 -5.05 0.31 -14.34
CA SER A 252 -4.92 -0.33 -13.03
C SER A 252 -5.05 0.66 -11.86
N VAL A 253 -4.40 1.83 -11.98
CA VAL A 253 -4.48 2.91 -10.98
C VAL A 253 -5.88 3.55 -10.97
N ARG A 254 -6.52 3.66 -12.14
CA ARG A 254 -7.88 4.17 -12.22
C ARG A 254 -8.90 3.19 -11.63
N ALA A 255 -8.75 1.89 -11.90
CA ALA A 255 -9.62 0.83 -11.38
C ALA A 255 -9.59 0.74 -9.84
N THR A 256 -8.46 1.08 -9.22
CA THR A 256 -8.32 1.16 -7.76
C THR A 256 -8.92 2.43 -7.15
N GLY A 257 -9.47 3.34 -7.99
CA GLY A 257 -10.22 4.51 -7.55
C GLY A 257 -9.34 5.67 -7.09
N PHE A 258 -8.07 5.73 -7.49
CA PHE A 258 -7.16 6.82 -7.14
C PHE A 258 -7.69 8.20 -7.61
N ASP A 259 -8.30 8.23 -8.80
CA ASP A 259 -9.04 9.40 -9.32
C ASP A 259 -10.19 9.83 -8.39
N LEU A 260 -10.85 8.87 -7.73
CA LEU A 260 -11.92 9.12 -6.78
C LEU A 260 -11.35 9.60 -5.44
N LEU A 261 -10.19 9.11 -5.00
CA LEU A 261 -9.52 9.55 -3.76
C LEU A 261 -9.16 11.04 -3.80
N GLY A 262 -8.57 11.51 -4.91
CA GLY A 262 -8.26 12.93 -5.11
C GLY A 262 -9.52 13.80 -5.21
N LYS A 263 -10.56 13.33 -5.94
CA LYS A 263 -11.83 14.04 -6.08
C LYS A 263 -12.63 14.09 -4.78
N ASP A 264 -12.60 13.05 -3.96
CA ASP A 264 -13.35 12.99 -2.70
C ASP A 264 -12.71 13.90 -1.62
N LEU A 265 -11.38 14.10 -1.67
CA LEU A 265 -10.67 15.08 -0.84
C LEU A 265 -10.95 16.53 -1.29
N SER A 266 -10.90 16.79 -2.60
CA SER A 266 -11.21 18.11 -3.16
C SER A 266 -12.67 18.50 -2.95
N ARG A 267 -13.62 17.57 -3.20
CA ARG A 267 -15.05 17.81 -2.99
C ARG A 267 -15.39 18.09 -1.53
N ARG A 268 -14.79 17.36 -0.58
CA ARG A 268 -14.99 17.62 0.87
C ARG A 268 -14.38 18.96 1.32
N ARG A 269 -13.31 19.43 0.66
CA ARG A 269 -12.73 20.75 0.89
C ARG A 269 -13.66 21.85 0.34
N ASP A 270 -14.19 21.67 -0.86
CA ASP A 270 -15.11 22.64 -1.49
C ASP A 270 -16.47 22.71 -0.77
N GLU A 271 -17.01 21.58 -0.31
CA GLU A 271 -18.24 21.52 0.49
C GLU A 271 -18.08 22.16 1.88
N ARG A 272 -16.88 22.10 2.48
CA ARG A 272 -16.58 22.82 3.74
C ARG A 272 -16.48 24.32 3.52
N LEU A 273 -15.80 24.77 2.46
CA LEU A 273 -15.68 26.18 2.12
C LEU A 273 -17.04 26.81 1.76
N GLN A 274 -17.95 26.04 1.16
CA GLN A 274 -19.33 26.51 0.91
C GLN A 274 -20.20 26.54 2.18
N ASN A 275 -20.01 25.64 3.13
CA ASN A 275 -20.77 25.65 4.40
C ASN A 275 -20.29 26.72 5.38
N ASP A 276 -18.99 27.05 5.40
CA ASP A 276 -18.45 28.14 6.22
C ASP A 276 -18.81 29.53 5.65
N GLY A 277 -19.13 29.63 4.35
CA GLY A 277 -19.72 30.82 3.74
C GLY A 277 -21.22 31.02 4.03
N ALA A 278 -21.92 30.01 4.54
CA ALA A 278 -23.38 30.02 4.74
C ALA A 278 -23.81 30.26 6.20
N ARG A 279 -22.87 30.37 7.16
CA ARG A 279 -23.16 30.71 8.56
C ARG A 279 -22.62 32.09 8.92
N ASN A 280 -23.25 33.11 8.38
CA ASN A 280 -23.46 34.38 9.08
C ASN A 280 -24.69 35.07 8.48
N PRO A 281 -25.92 34.79 8.98
CA PRO A 281 -26.93 35.82 8.96
C PRO A 281 -26.55 36.80 10.06
N SER A 282 -26.06 37.97 9.66
CA SER A 282 -25.98 39.14 10.53
C SER A 282 -27.36 39.43 11.12
N THR A 283 -27.61 38.94 12.33
CA THR A 283 -28.65 39.47 13.21
C THR A 283 -28.00 40.57 14.03
N ASP A 284 -28.22 41.82 13.64
CA ASP A 284 -28.44 42.85 14.65
C ASP A 284 -29.54 43.80 14.14
N SER A 285 -30.75 43.51 14.60
CA SER A 285 -31.86 44.44 14.65
C SER A 285 -31.60 45.43 15.79
N THR A 286 -31.81 46.74 15.60
CA THR A 286 -32.89 47.51 16.27
C THR A 286 -32.90 48.98 15.79
N GLU A 287 -34.13 49.44 15.59
CA GLU A 287 -34.70 50.73 15.20
C GLU A 287 -34.27 52.03 15.93
N GLU A 288 -34.38 53.13 15.18
CA GLU A 288 -34.91 54.48 15.50
C GLU A 288 -34.90 55.04 16.94
N SER A 289 -34.35 56.26 17.09
CA SER A 289 -35.13 57.49 17.39
C SER A 289 -34.20 58.69 17.71
N GLY A 290 -34.64 59.91 17.35
CA GLY A 290 -33.82 61.13 17.35
C GLY A 290 -33.84 61.98 18.63
N VAL A 291 -33.63 63.30 18.43
CA VAL A 291 -33.44 64.41 19.40
C VAL A 291 -31.95 64.55 19.78
N GLU A 292 -31.24 65.63 19.46
CA GLU A 292 -31.55 67.07 19.50
C GLU A 292 -30.78 67.85 18.40
#